data_AF-A0A1G8CYE6-F1
#
_entry.id   AF-A0A1G8CYE6-F1
#
_cell.length_a   1.000
_cell.length_b   1.000
_cell.length_c   1.000
_cell.angle_alpha   90.00
_cell.angle_beta   90.00
_cell.angle_gamma   90.00
#
_symmetry.space_group_name_H-M   'P 1'
#
loop_
_entity.id
_entity.type
_entity.pdbx_description
1 polymer ?
#
loop_
_entity_poly.entity_id
_entity_poly.type
_entity_poly.pdbx_seq_one_letter_code
_entity_poly.pdbx_strand_id
1 'polypeptide(L)' 'MEDRIFLLVKCTVKTTHKHIHEAIQEFQDGTALQLTSTKNVKLLHTEIMKMNTKSSKN' A
#
# COMPACT_ATOMS: atom_id res chain seq x y z
N MET A 1 21.02 9.84 -11.04
CA MET A 1 20.92 9.23 -9.70
C MET A 1 19.57 8.55 -9.64
N GLU A 2 19.55 7.27 -9.32
CA GLU A 2 18.34 6.48 -9.12
C GLU A 2 18.33 6.03 -7.66
N ASP A 3 17.21 6.21 -6.98
CA ASP A 3 17.04 5.80 -5.59
C ASP A 3 15.62 5.26 -5.37
N ARG A 4 15.45 4.41 -4.36
CA ARG A 4 14.18 3.77 -4.03
C ARG A 4 13.59 4.41 -2.79
N ILE A 5 12.36 4.91 -2.92
CA ILE A 5 11.63 5.58 -1.84
C ILE A 5 10.44 4.71 -1.45
N PHE A 6 10.24 4.50 -0.15
CA PHE A 6 9.07 3.85 0.41
C PHE A 6 8.11 4.90 0.97
N LEU A 7 6.87 4.88 0.50
CA LEU A 7 5.80 5.75 1.02
C LEU A 7 4.89 4.93 1.92
N LEU A 8 4.88 5.25 3.21
CA LEU A 8 3.99 4.68 4.21
C LEU A 8 2.77 5.57 4.35
N VAL A 9 1.58 5.03 4.05
CA VAL A 9 0.32 5.75 4.18
C VAL A 9 -0.39 5.29 5.44
N LYS A 10 -0.69 6.23 6.34
CA LYS A 10 -1.57 5.98 7.50
C LYS A 10 -3.01 6.29 7.11
N CYS A 11 -3.89 5.31 7.24
CA CYS A 11 -5.33 5.50 7.06
C CYS A 11 -6.09 5.00 8.29
N THR A 12 -7.30 5.51 8.47
CA THR A 12 -8.26 5.01 9.45
C THR A 12 -9.46 4.52 8.67
N VAL A 13 -9.81 3.25 8.85
CA VAL A 13 -10.88 2.60 8.11
C VAL A 13 -11.96 2.12 9.07
N LYS A 14 -13.21 2.19 8.62
CA LYS A 14 -14.34 1.50 9.25
C LYS A 14 -14.72 0.35 8.33
N THR A 15 -14.83 -0.85 8.87
CA THR A 15 -15.07 -2.05 8.08
C THR A 15 -16.16 -2.93 8.71
N THR A 16 -16.87 -3.67 7.86
CA THR A 16 -17.81 -4.72 8.28
C THR A 16 -17.18 -6.10 8.28
N HIS A 17 -15.93 -6.24 7.82
CA HIS A 17 -15.20 -7.50 7.89
C HIS A 17 -14.99 -7.93 9.33
N LYS A 18 -15.14 -9.23 9.58
CA LYS A 18 -14.90 -9.83 10.90
C LYS A 18 -13.41 -9.83 11.25
N HIS A 19 -12.56 -10.00 10.24
CA HIS A 19 -11.11 -10.05 10.39
C HIS A 19 -10.46 -8.89 9.64
N ILE A 20 -9.59 -8.15 10.33
CA ILE A 20 -8.91 -6.97 9.74
C ILE A 20 -8.09 -7.34 8.49
N HIS A 21 -7.61 -8.57 8.39
CA HIS A 21 -6.86 -9.06 7.21
C HIS A 21 -7.69 -9.05 5.94
N GLU A 22 -8.99 -9.34 6.02
CA GLU A 22 -9.89 -9.26 4.87
C GLU A 22 -10.04 -7.81 4.41
N ALA A 23 -10.23 -6.88 5.35
CA ALA A 23 -10.31 -5.46 5.04
C ALA A 23 -9.01 -4.91 4.46
N ILE A 24 -7.85 -5.37 4.96
CA ILE A 24 -6.53 -5.00 4.42
C ILE A 24 -6.39 -5.52 2.99
N GLN A 25 -6.78 -6.76 2.74
CA GLN A 25 -6.70 -7.37 1.41
C GLN A 25 -7.62 -6.66 0.41
N GLU A 26 -8.89 -6.41 0.80
CA GLU A 26 -9.83 -5.64 -0.02
C GLU A 26 -9.26 -4.26 -0.36
N PHE A 27 -8.70 -3.56 0.64
CA PHE A 27 -8.11 -2.25 0.44
C PHE A 27 -6.89 -2.31 -0.50
N GLN A 28 -6.01 -3.32 -0.34
CA GLN A 28 -4.83 -3.48 -1.20
C GLN A 28 -5.18 -3.83 -2.64
N ASP A 29 -6.20 -4.66 -2.86
CA ASP A 29 -6.62 -5.08 -4.19
C ASP A 29 -7.44 -3.99 -4.90
N GLY A 30 -8.17 -3.15 -4.15
CA GLY A 30 -8.99 -2.06 -4.69
C GLY A 30 -8.30 -0.69 -4.80
N THR A 31 -7.14 -0.50 -4.17
CA THR A 31 -6.46 0.81 -4.18
C THR A 31 -5.79 1.07 -5.53
N ALA A 32 -6.13 2.21 -6.14
CA ALA A 32 -5.36 2.79 -7.23
C ALA A 32 -4.41 3.87 -6.67
N LEU A 33 -3.11 3.65 -6.79
CA LEU A 33 -2.11 4.65 -6.42
C LEU A 33 -1.73 5.50 -7.63
N GLN A 34 -1.94 6.81 -7.54
CA GLN A 34 -1.47 7.76 -8.54
C GLN A 34 -0.28 8.55 -8.00
N LEU A 35 0.90 8.29 -8.57
CA LEU A 35 2.10 9.09 -8.37
C LEU A 35 2.47 9.71 -9.72
N THR A 36 2.83 10.99 -9.70
CA THR A 36 3.20 11.73 -10.91
C THR A 36 4.63 12.22 -10.84
N SER A 37 5.31 12.24 -11.99
CA SER A 37 6.60 12.91 -12.10
C SER A 37 6.44 14.42 -11.92
N THR A 38 7.48 15.07 -11.39
CA THR A 38 7.58 16.52 -11.31
C THR A 38 8.80 16.99 -12.11
N LYS A 39 8.98 18.31 -12.23
CA LYS A 39 10.15 18.89 -12.93
C LYS A 39 11.51 18.36 -12.42
N ASN A 40 11.59 17.95 -11.16
CA ASN A 40 12.83 17.53 -10.51
C ASN A 40 12.87 16.03 -10.16
N VAL A 41 11.75 15.31 -10.30
CA VAL A 41 11.65 13.91 -9.88
C VAL A 41 10.92 13.13 -10.96
N LYS A 42 11.61 12.18 -11.59
CA LYS A 42 11.04 11.28 -12.58
C LYS A 42 10.66 9.96 -11.90
N LEU A 43 9.38 9.63 -11.94
CA LEU A 43 8.86 8.36 -11.46
C LEU A 43 9.15 7.30 -12.52
N LEU A 44 9.89 6.25 -12.13
CA LEU A 44 10.27 5.16 -13.04
C LEU A 44 9.36 3.94 -12.89
N HIS A 45 8.96 3.63 -11.65
CA HIS A 45 8.11 2.50 -11.34
C HIS A 45 7.28 2.79 -10.09
N THR A 46 6.12 2.15 -9.97
CA THR A 46 5.26 2.23 -8.80
C THR A 46 4.56 0.91 -8.61
N GLU A 47 4.57 0.41 -7.37
CA GLU A 47 3.86 -0.79 -6.96
C GLU A 47 3.26 -0.57 -5.57
N ILE A 48 2.11 -1.20 -5.32
CA ILE A 48 1.56 -1.32 -3.96
C ILE A 48 2.19 -2.56 -3.34
N MET A 49 2.98 -2.38 -2.29
CA MET A 49 3.56 -3.49 -1.56
C MET A 49 2.46 -4.24 -0.80
N LYS A 50 2.20 -5.50 -1.18
CA LYS A 50 1.24 -6.35 -0.48
C LYS A 50 1.77 -6.69 0.91
N MET A 51 0.91 -6.56 1.91
CA MET A 51 1.27 -6.90 3.29
C MET A 51 0.89 -8.35 3.57
N ASN A 52 1.89 -9.23 3.65
CA ASN A 52 1.68 -10.62 4.05
C ASN A 52 1.43 -10.71 5.55
N THR A 53 0.17 -10.59 5.95
CA THR A 53 -0.24 -10.83 7.34
C THR A 53 -0.37 -12.33 7.60
N LYS A 54 0.75 -13.06 7.66
CA LYS A 54 0.72 -14.40 8.27
C LYS A 54 0.39 -14.20 9.75
N SER A 55 -0.71 -14.81 10.20
CA SER A 55 -1.02 -14.92 11.62
C SER A 55 0.19 -15.54 12.30
N SER A 56 0.91 -14.75 13.10
CA SER A 56 1.95 -15.26 13.98
C SER A 56 1.27 -16.14 15.03
N LYS A 57 1.11 -17.44 14.72
CA LYS A 57 0.85 -18.45 15.74
C LYS A 57 2.17 -18.66 16.48
N ASN A 58 2.29 -18.00 17.64
CA ASN A 58 3.08 -18.48 18.76
C ASN A 58 2.13 -18.72 19.91
#